data_AF-F2TDS1-F1
#
_entry.id   AF-F2TDS1-F1
#
_cell.length_a   1.000
_cell.length_b   1.000
_cell.length_c   1.000
_cell.angle_alpha   90.00
_cell.angle_beta   90.00
_cell.angle_gamma   90.00
#
_symmetry.space_group_name_H-M   'P 1'
#
loop_
_entity.id
_entity.type
_entity.pdbx_description
1 polymer ?
#
loop_
_entity_poly.entity_id
_entity_poly.type
_entity_poly.pdbx_seq_one_letter_code
_entity_poly.pdbx_strand_id
1 'polypeptide(L)'
;MQISHPAVVLKTGWLNMGSGDKNPSSQVSLSEPTSAGIPLWLENPEKNVVENVRHRSQSPFDDTRPRPASGPHNTAKMVAAKKHIPIVKKHKKRFNRHQSDRFKCVDPSWRKPKGIDSRVRRRFSGQAAMPKIGYGSNKKTRHMTPSGHKVFLVQNPKDVELLLMHNRTYAAEIGHAVSSGKRIDIIAKAKALGVKVTNPKGRLTTES
;
A
#
# COMPACT_ATOMS: atom_id res chain seq x y z
N MET A 1 -34.76 53.06 -28.82
CA MET A 1 -33.36 53.20 -29.29
C MET A 1 -32.66 51.86 -29.08
N GLN A 2 -32.57 51.08 -30.16
CA GLN A 2 -31.80 49.82 -30.27
C GLN A 2 -30.35 50.15 -30.62
N ILE A 3 -29.38 49.50 -29.98
CA ILE A 3 -28.03 49.19 -30.52
C ILE A 3 -27.57 47.91 -29.79
N SER A 4 -27.92 46.72 -30.28
CA SER A 4 -27.12 45.80 -31.13
C SER A 4 -25.87 45.18 -30.47
N HIS A 5 -25.91 43.86 -30.32
CA HIS A 5 -24.75 42.97 -30.14
C HIS A 5 -23.91 42.92 -31.42
N PRO A 6 -22.64 42.46 -31.32
CA PRO A 6 -22.30 41.30 -32.13
C PRO A 6 -21.51 40.22 -31.37
N ALA A 7 -21.79 38.97 -31.74
CA ALA A 7 -21.03 37.77 -31.41
C ALA A 7 -19.87 37.58 -32.40
N VAL A 8 -18.73 37.06 -31.94
CA VAL A 8 -17.77 36.34 -32.79
C VAL A 8 -17.19 35.15 -32.03
N VAL A 9 -17.39 33.98 -32.63
CA VAL A 9 -16.77 32.69 -32.33
C VAL A 9 -15.52 32.55 -33.22
N LEU A 10 -14.47 31.88 -32.72
CA LEU A 10 -13.56 30.90 -33.37
C LEU A 10 -12.21 30.90 -32.60
N LYS A 11 -11.84 29.85 -31.85
CA LYS A 11 -11.21 28.56 -32.23
C LYS A 11 -9.70 28.68 -32.59
N THR A 12 -8.93 27.78 -31.97
CA THR A 12 -7.56 27.32 -32.28
C THR A 12 -6.38 28.11 -31.71
N GLY A 13 -5.34 27.37 -31.29
CA GLY A 13 -4.01 27.91 -31.05
C GLY A 13 -3.32 27.45 -29.77
N TRP A 14 -2.98 26.16 -29.67
CA TRP A 14 -1.84 25.73 -28.87
C TRP A 14 -0.58 26.26 -29.57
N LEU A 15 0.22 27.10 -28.92
CA LEU A 15 1.59 27.35 -29.35
C LEU A 15 2.52 27.40 -28.14
N ASN A 16 3.36 26.38 -28.10
CA ASN A 16 4.51 26.20 -27.23
C ASN A 16 5.64 27.05 -27.84
N MET A 17 6.22 28.00 -27.10
CA MET A 17 7.47 28.66 -27.47
C MET A 17 8.52 28.34 -26.42
N GLY A 18 9.44 27.46 -26.84
CA GLY A 18 10.69 27.23 -26.15
C GLY A 18 11.72 28.32 -26.48
N SER A 19 12.48 28.67 -25.46
CA SER A 19 13.86 29.16 -25.55
C SER A 19 14.70 28.07 -24.88
N GLY A 20 15.69 27.43 -25.48
CA GLY A 20 16.60 27.89 -26.51
C GLY A 20 17.99 27.92 -25.90
N ASP A 21 18.55 26.75 -25.54
CA ASP A 21 19.96 26.59 -25.20
C ASP A 21 20.62 25.68 -26.22
N LYS A 22 21.63 26.25 -26.88
CA LYS A 22 22.51 25.65 -27.87
C LYS A 22 23.62 24.89 -27.14
N ASN A 23 23.91 23.67 -27.59
CA ASN A 23 25.23 23.07 -27.41
C ASN A 23 25.60 22.37 -28.74
N PRO A 24 26.79 22.61 -29.32
CA PRO A 24 27.11 22.22 -30.68
C PRO A 24 27.63 20.78 -30.79
N SER A 25 27.44 20.21 -31.99
CA SER A 25 28.40 19.45 -32.82
C SER A 25 29.44 18.58 -32.07
N SER A 26 29.66 17.30 -32.35
CA SER A 26 29.75 16.66 -33.67
C SER A 26 29.86 15.14 -33.53
N GLN A 27 29.35 14.46 -34.56
CA GLN A 27 29.35 13.05 -34.87
C GLN A 27 30.70 12.32 -34.76
N VAL A 28 30.66 11.01 -34.47
CA VAL A 28 31.42 9.99 -35.25
C VAL A 28 30.56 8.74 -35.44
N SER A 29 30.61 8.24 -36.67
CA SER A 29 29.85 7.22 -37.38
C SER A 29 30.00 5.77 -36.88
N LEU A 30 28.90 5.03 -36.97
CA LEU A 30 28.86 3.57 -37.09
C LEU A 30 29.20 3.16 -38.53
N SER A 31 30.16 2.24 -38.70
CA SER A 31 30.33 1.44 -39.92
C SER A 31 30.50 -0.03 -39.55
N GLU A 32 29.72 -0.86 -40.24
CA GLU A 32 29.75 -2.32 -40.25
C GLU A 32 31.13 -2.86 -40.65
N PRO A 33 31.43 -4.13 -40.31
CA PRO A 33 32.08 -4.93 -41.33
C PRO A 33 31.43 -6.31 -41.56
N THR A 34 31.25 -6.54 -42.85
CA THR A 34 30.90 -7.74 -43.58
C THR A 34 31.91 -8.89 -43.39
N SER A 35 31.36 -10.11 -43.44
CA SER A 35 31.97 -11.42 -43.69
C SER A 35 33.26 -11.46 -44.55
N ALA A 36 34.27 -12.22 -44.09
CA ALA A 36 35.02 -13.18 -44.91
C ALA A 36 36.02 -14.00 -44.05
N GLY A 37 36.16 -15.31 -44.33
CA GLY A 37 37.43 -16.03 -44.10
C GLY A 37 37.38 -17.31 -43.26
N ILE A 38 36.99 -18.41 -43.91
CA ILE A 38 37.29 -19.81 -43.51
C ILE A 38 38.78 -20.10 -43.77
N PRO A 39 39.46 -20.96 -42.98
CA PRO A 39 40.54 -21.78 -43.51
C PRO A 39 40.12 -23.24 -43.64
N LEU A 40 40.41 -23.75 -44.84
CA LEU A 40 40.22 -25.08 -45.41
C LEU A 40 41.42 -25.99 -45.05
N TRP A 41 41.30 -27.29 -45.35
CA TRP A 41 42.33 -28.37 -45.36
C TRP A 41 42.38 -29.21 -44.05
N LEU A 42 42.16 -30.54 -44.04
CA LEU A 42 41.93 -31.50 -45.13
C LEU A 42 41.40 -32.85 -44.60
N GLU A 43 40.52 -33.45 -45.42
CA GLU A 43 40.28 -34.88 -45.69
C GLU A 43 39.40 -35.81 -44.82
N ASN A 44 38.38 -36.33 -45.51
CA ASN A 44 37.54 -37.52 -45.31
C ASN A 44 38.38 -38.83 -45.23
N PRO A 45 37.82 -40.07 -45.19
CA PRO A 45 36.44 -40.54 -45.01
C PRO A 45 36.28 -41.71 -43.99
N GLU A 46 35.00 -42.02 -43.70
CA GLU A 46 34.41 -43.32 -43.33
C GLU A 46 35.26 -44.41 -42.64
N LYS A 47 34.83 -44.81 -41.43
CA LYS A 47 34.72 -46.23 -41.03
C LYS A 47 33.83 -46.41 -39.79
N ASN A 48 32.81 -47.22 -40.04
CA ASN A 48 31.94 -47.95 -39.13
C ASN A 48 32.68 -48.56 -37.91
N VAL A 49 32.30 -48.18 -36.68
CA VAL A 49 32.45 -49.03 -35.49
C VAL A 49 31.24 -48.82 -34.58
N VAL A 50 30.38 -49.83 -34.63
CA VAL A 50 29.48 -50.29 -33.57
C VAL A 50 30.07 -50.12 -32.16
N GLU A 51 29.37 -49.40 -31.27
CA GLU A 51 29.36 -49.78 -29.85
C GLU A 51 28.13 -49.26 -29.09
N ASN A 52 27.39 -50.23 -28.57
CA ASN A 52 26.30 -50.17 -27.61
C ASN A 52 26.45 -49.09 -26.52
N VAL A 53 25.51 -48.14 -26.46
CA VAL A 53 25.10 -47.52 -25.20
C VAL A 53 23.57 -47.50 -25.12
N ARG A 54 23.05 -48.51 -24.42
CA ARG A 54 21.78 -48.59 -23.68
C ARG A 54 20.79 -47.45 -23.92
N HIS A 55 19.66 -47.78 -24.51
CA HIS A 55 18.46 -46.95 -24.51
C HIS A 55 18.17 -46.44 -23.08
N ARG A 56 18.43 -45.15 -22.85
CA ARG A 56 17.97 -44.45 -21.66
C ARG A 56 16.47 -44.25 -21.82
N SER A 57 15.71 -45.12 -21.17
CA SER A 57 14.29 -44.91 -20.92
C SER A 57 14.07 -43.55 -20.25
N GLN A 58 13.01 -42.89 -20.70
CA GLN A 58 12.58 -41.55 -20.32
C GLN A 58 12.48 -41.40 -18.79
N SER A 59 12.85 -40.22 -18.28
CA SER A 59 12.03 -39.59 -17.24
C SER A 59 11.48 -38.30 -17.83
N PRO A 60 10.16 -38.19 -18.08
CA PRO A 60 9.57 -36.90 -18.35
C PRO A 60 9.87 -36.01 -17.14
N PHE A 61 10.30 -34.77 -17.39
CA PHE A 61 10.16 -33.73 -16.38
C PHE A 61 8.66 -33.64 -16.11
N ASP A 62 8.24 -34.29 -15.02
CA ASP A 62 6.83 -34.43 -14.67
C ASP A 62 6.35 -33.12 -14.05
N ASP A 63 5.97 -32.18 -14.91
CA ASP A 63 5.29 -30.92 -14.55
C ASP A 63 3.90 -31.17 -13.93
N THR A 64 3.46 -32.43 -13.81
CA THR A 64 2.18 -32.79 -13.20
C THR A 64 2.24 -33.11 -11.71
N ARG A 65 3.40 -33.02 -11.05
CA ARG A 65 3.41 -33.05 -9.58
C ARG A 65 2.67 -31.81 -9.07
N PRO A 66 1.51 -31.95 -8.41
CA PRO A 66 0.89 -30.81 -7.78
C PRO A 66 1.92 -30.24 -6.81
N ARG A 67 2.25 -28.94 -6.96
CA ARG A 67 2.99 -28.20 -5.93
C ARG A 67 2.36 -28.59 -4.60
N PRO A 68 3.12 -29.01 -3.57
CA PRO A 68 2.54 -29.36 -2.30
C PRO A 68 1.62 -28.21 -1.93
N ALA A 69 0.31 -28.47 -1.94
CA ALA A 69 -0.67 -27.45 -1.66
C ALA A 69 -0.21 -26.88 -0.33
N SER A 70 0.13 -25.58 -0.31
CA SER A 70 0.40 -24.89 0.94
C SER A 70 -0.83 -25.17 1.78
N GLY A 71 -0.71 -26.14 2.70
CA GLY A 71 -1.79 -26.51 3.59
C GLY A 71 -2.25 -25.23 4.25
N PRO A 72 -3.52 -25.12 4.68
CA PRO A 72 -3.99 -23.91 5.33
C PRO A 72 -2.98 -23.59 6.42
N HIS A 73 -2.19 -22.53 6.21
CA HIS A 73 -1.16 -22.12 7.17
C HIS A 73 -1.89 -22.11 8.49
N ASN A 74 -1.40 -22.86 9.48
CA ASN A 74 -2.10 -23.11 10.74
C ASN A 74 -2.41 -21.76 11.38
N THR A 75 -3.53 -21.19 10.97
CA THR A 75 -4.03 -19.88 11.28
C THR A 75 -4.84 -20.22 12.50
N ALA A 76 -4.14 -20.39 13.61
CA ALA A 76 -4.73 -20.54 14.93
C ALA A 76 -5.96 -19.62 14.94
N LYS A 77 -7.16 -20.22 14.97
CA LYS A 77 -8.43 -19.53 14.72
C LYS A 77 -8.54 -18.42 15.76
N MET A 78 -8.12 -17.21 15.38
CA MET A 78 -8.11 -16.07 16.28
C MET A 78 -9.55 -15.78 16.69
N VAL A 79 -9.74 -15.46 17.97
CA VAL A 79 -11.07 -15.27 18.53
C VAL A 79 -11.81 -14.16 17.77
N ALA A 80 -13.01 -14.49 17.28
CA ALA A 80 -13.85 -13.51 16.60
C ALA A 80 -14.41 -12.48 17.59
N ALA A 81 -14.52 -11.24 17.12
CA ALA A 81 -15.08 -10.15 17.91
C ALA A 81 -16.50 -10.48 18.38
N LYS A 82 -16.90 -9.89 19.51
CA LYS A 82 -18.31 -9.88 19.92
C LYS A 82 -19.17 -9.24 18.82
N LYS A 83 -20.35 -9.82 18.55
CA LYS A 83 -21.34 -9.23 17.63
C LYS A 83 -21.65 -7.80 18.06
N HIS A 84 -21.55 -6.85 17.13
CA HIS A 84 -21.75 -5.43 17.41
C HIS A 84 -22.61 -4.78 16.33
N ILE A 85 -23.17 -3.61 16.68
CA ILE A 85 -23.94 -2.77 15.76
C ILE A 85 -22.99 -2.29 14.66
N PRO A 86 -23.41 -2.24 13.37
CA PRO A 86 -22.54 -1.81 12.28
C PRO A 86 -21.89 -0.45 12.56
N ILE A 87 -20.59 -0.36 12.24
CA ILE A 87 -19.80 0.84 12.47
C ILE A 87 -20.12 1.87 11.37
N VAL A 88 -20.94 2.85 11.71
CA VAL A 88 -21.25 3.97 10.82
C VAL A 88 -20.38 5.18 11.16
N LYS A 89 -19.57 5.63 10.18
CA LYS A 89 -18.83 6.91 10.24
C LYS A 89 -19.59 7.98 9.45
N LYS A 90 -20.12 8.98 10.15
CA LYS A 90 -20.94 10.06 9.58
C LYS A 90 -20.17 10.99 8.63
N HIS A 91 -18.87 11.15 8.88
CA HIS A 91 -17.99 11.96 8.05
C HIS A 91 -16.68 11.20 7.85
N LYS A 92 -16.41 10.76 6.62
CA LYS A 92 -15.21 9.97 6.29
C LYS A 92 -13.98 10.85 6.01
N LYS A 93 -14.19 12.04 5.46
CA LYS A 93 -13.10 12.99 5.14
C LYS A 93 -12.48 13.53 6.42
N ARG A 94 -11.23 13.99 6.35
CA ARG A 94 -10.60 14.74 7.45
C ARG A 94 -11.14 16.18 7.46
N PHE A 95 -11.24 16.76 8.65
CA PHE A 95 -11.54 18.18 8.80
C PHE A 95 -10.24 18.96 8.69
N ASN A 96 -9.88 19.35 7.46
CA ASN A 96 -8.66 20.10 7.21
C ASN A 96 -8.83 21.58 7.57
N ARG A 97 -7.75 22.25 7.99
CA ARG A 97 -7.74 23.69 8.19
C ARG A 97 -8.02 24.42 6.88
N HIS A 98 -8.75 25.53 6.96
CA HIS A 98 -9.00 26.38 5.79
C HIS A 98 -7.67 26.90 5.21
N GLN A 99 -7.50 26.77 3.88
CA GLN A 99 -6.31 27.16 3.10
C GLN A 99 -5.04 26.32 3.33
N SER A 100 -5.12 25.18 4.03
CA SER A 100 -3.97 24.27 4.17
C SER A 100 -3.57 23.60 2.85
N ASP A 101 -4.49 23.56 1.90
CA ASP A 101 -4.28 23.10 0.52
C ASP A 101 -3.52 24.12 -0.33
N ARG A 102 -3.66 25.42 -0.02
CA ARG A 102 -3.04 26.51 -0.79
C ARG A 102 -1.66 26.88 -0.28
N PHE A 103 -1.46 26.88 1.04
CA PHE A 103 -0.22 27.36 1.66
C PHE A 103 0.46 26.25 2.47
N LYS A 104 1.73 25.97 2.13
CA LYS A 104 2.55 24.96 2.84
C LYS A 104 2.81 25.30 4.31
N CYS A 105 2.81 26.58 4.67
CA CYS A 105 2.98 27.04 6.06
C CYS A 105 1.72 26.82 6.92
N VAL A 106 0.59 26.44 6.32
CA VAL A 106 -0.66 26.19 7.03
C VAL A 106 -0.90 24.69 7.12
N ASP A 107 -0.65 24.12 8.29
CA ASP A 107 -0.90 22.69 8.52
C ASP A 107 -2.38 22.32 8.33
N PRO A 108 -2.66 21.09 7.87
CA PRO A 108 -4.04 20.58 7.73
C PRO A 108 -4.74 20.34 9.07
N SER A 109 -4.03 20.44 10.21
CA SER A 109 -4.62 20.30 11.55
C SER A 109 -5.74 21.32 11.79
N TRP A 110 -6.95 20.84 12.08
CA TRP A 110 -8.12 21.70 12.25
C TRP A 110 -7.89 22.87 13.22
N ARG A 111 -8.28 24.08 12.80
CA ARG A 111 -8.37 25.28 13.65
C ARG A 111 -9.66 26.01 13.31
N LYS A 112 -10.38 26.48 14.34
CA LYS A 112 -11.65 27.20 14.16
C LYS A 112 -11.37 28.60 13.56
N PRO A 113 -11.86 28.93 12.36
CA PRO A 113 -11.66 30.25 11.76
C PRO A 113 -12.37 31.34 12.57
N LYS A 114 -11.71 32.49 12.74
CA LYS A 114 -12.17 33.59 13.61
C LYS A 114 -12.56 34.88 12.88
N GLY A 115 -11.94 35.16 11.74
CA GLY A 115 -12.12 36.43 11.01
C GLY A 115 -13.56 36.76 10.62
N ILE A 116 -13.87 38.05 10.55
CA ILE A 116 -15.24 38.55 10.31
C ILE A 116 -15.78 38.07 8.95
N ASP A 117 -14.96 38.04 7.90
CA ASP A 117 -15.34 37.66 6.53
C ASP A 117 -15.03 36.20 6.16
N SER A 118 -14.66 35.38 7.14
CA SER A 118 -14.37 33.97 6.85
C SER A 118 -15.60 33.24 6.32
N ARG A 119 -15.54 32.81 5.05
CA ARG A 119 -16.64 32.09 4.40
C ARG A 119 -16.97 30.76 5.09
N VAL A 120 -15.95 30.07 5.59
CA VAL A 120 -16.10 28.84 6.39
C VAL A 120 -16.81 29.12 7.72
N ARG A 121 -16.45 30.21 8.43
CA ARG A 121 -17.11 30.61 9.70
C ARG A 121 -18.59 30.90 9.49
N ARG A 122 -18.91 31.64 8.42
CA ARG A 122 -20.28 32.01 8.00
C ARG A 122 -21.05 30.85 7.35
N ARG A 123 -20.41 29.69 7.09
CA ARG A 123 -21.00 28.46 6.54
C ARG A 123 -21.65 28.65 5.15
N PHE A 124 -21.00 29.39 4.27
CA PHE A 124 -21.45 29.45 2.88
C PHE A 124 -21.39 28.07 2.21
N SER A 125 -22.25 27.85 1.22
CA SER A 125 -22.25 26.65 0.38
C SER A 125 -20.90 26.45 -0.32
N GLY A 126 -20.55 25.20 -0.60
CA GLY A 126 -19.29 24.83 -1.26
C GLY A 126 -18.02 24.93 -0.39
N GLN A 127 -18.12 25.48 0.83
CA GLN A 127 -16.98 25.57 1.74
C GLN A 127 -16.82 24.30 2.59
N ALA A 128 -15.59 24.10 3.11
CA ALA A 128 -15.28 22.99 3.99
C ALA A 128 -16.18 22.98 5.24
N ALA A 129 -16.69 21.81 5.62
CA ALA A 129 -17.52 21.65 6.80
C ALA A 129 -16.71 21.88 8.08
N MET A 130 -17.30 22.58 9.06
CA MET A 130 -16.71 22.72 10.39
C MET A 130 -17.07 21.52 11.29
N PRO A 131 -16.15 21.02 12.15
CA PRO A 131 -16.46 20.03 13.16
C PRO A 131 -17.58 20.50 14.10
N LYS A 132 -18.56 19.62 14.31
CA LYS A 132 -19.68 19.78 15.25
C LYS A 132 -19.97 18.45 15.93
N ILE A 133 -20.62 18.50 17.09
CA ILE A 133 -21.01 17.32 17.87
C ILE A 133 -21.85 16.31 17.06
N GLY A 134 -22.64 16.79 16.09
CA GLY A 134 -23.48 15.96 15.22
C GLY A 134 -22.70 14.94 14.37
N TYR A 135 -21.41 15.18 14.09
CA TYR A 135 -20.54 14.22 13.39
C TYR A 135 -20.04 13.08 14.30
N GLY A 136 -20.28 13.15 15.61
CA GLY A 136 -19.94 12.10 16.55
C GLY A 136 -20.55 10.75 16.18
N SER A 137 -19.73 9.69 16.25
CA SER A 137 -20.17 8.30 16.05
C SER A 137 -21.07 7.83 17.20
N ASN A 138 -21.82 6.75 17.00
CA ASN A 138 -22.62 6.13 18.06
C ASN A 138 -21.72 5.78 19.27
N LYS A 139 -22.20 6.07 20.48
CA LYS A 139 -21.47 5.80 21.74
C LYS A 139 -21.00 4.35 21.84
N LYS A 140 -21.82 3.38 21.38
CA LYS A 140 -21.49 1.95 21.43
C LYS A 140 -20.36 1.54 20.47
N THR A 141 -20.27 2.17 19.30
CA THR A 141 -19.29 1.82 18.25
C THR A 141 -18.07 2.77 18.21
N ARG A 142 -18.03 3.75 19.12
CA ARG A 142 -16.91 4.68 19.24
C ARG A 142 -15.64 3.91 19.63
N HIS A 143 -14.51 4.27 19.02
CA HIS A 143 -13.19 3.64 19.22
C HIS A 143 -13.07 2.16 18.82
N MET A 144 -14.05 1.61 18.09
CA MET A 144 -13.91 0.26 17.51
C MET A 144 -13.16 0.32 16.17
N THR A 145 -12.32 -0.69 15.96
CA THR A 145 -11.68 -0.97 14.67
C THR A 145 -12.69 -1.60 13.70
N PRO A 146 -12.41 -1.59 12.38
CA PRO A 146 -13.25 -2.29 11.40
C PRO A 146 -13.41 -3.79 11.69
N SER A 147 -12.46 -4.39 12.42
CA SER A 147 -12.53 -5.79 12.84
C SER A 147 -13.52 -6.08 13.97
N GLY A 148 -14.12 -5.04 14.57
CA GLY A 148 -15.05 -5.16 15.70
C GLY A 148 -14.39 -5.19 17.08
N HIS A 149 -13.07 -5.06 17.18
CA HIS A 149 -12.36 -4.97 18.47
C HIS A 149 -12.04 -3.52 18.81
N LYS A 150 -11.97 -3.20 20.11
CA LYS A 150 -11.35 -1.96 20.61
C LYS A 150 -9.85 -2.17 20.72
N VAL A 151 -9.06 -1.15 20.39
CA VAL A 151 -7.60 -1.25 20.48
C VAL A 151 -7.16 -1.07 21.94
N PHE A 152 -6.29 -1.96 22.41
CA PHE A 152 -5.57 -1.83 23.68
C PHE A 152 -4.07 -1.76 23.40
N LEU A 153 -3.41 -0.70 23.88
CA LEU A 153 -1.98 -0.48 23.67
C LEU A 153 -1.17 -1.36 24.63
N VAL A 154 -0.30 -2.21 24.08
CA VAL A 154 0.53 -3.17 24.82
C VAL A 154 2.00 -2.77 24.71
N GLN A 155 2.71 -2.70 25.84
CA GLN A 155 4.15 -2.42 25.87
C GLN A 155 4.97 -3.62 26.33
N ASN A 156 4.39 -4.47 27.17
CA ASN A 156 5.06 -5.61 27.79
C ASN A 156 4.20 -6.89 27.67
N PRO A 157 4.78 -8.10 27.89
CA PRO A 157 4.01 -9.34 27.82
C PRO A 157 3.02 -9.54 28.98
N LYS A 158 3.13 -8.79 30.09
CA LYS A 158 2.16 -8.85 31.19
C LYS A 158 0.85 -8.14 30.81
N ASP A 159 0.93 -7.06 30.04
CA ASP A 159 -0.23 -6.32 29.53
C ASP A 159 -1.13 -7.21 28.64
N VAL A 160 -0.56 -8.23 28.00
CA VAL A 160 -1.32 -9.21 27.19
C VAL A 160 -2.17 -10.12 28.08
N GLU A 161 -1.73 -10.43 29.30
CA GLU A 161 -2.48 -11.27 30.24
C GLU A 161 -3.78 -10.60 30.68
N LEU A 162 -3.78 -9.26 30.80
CA LEU A 162 -4.99 -8.48 31.08
C LEU A 162 -6.09 -8.69 30.03
N LEU A 163 -5.71 -9.11 28.81
CA LEU A 163 -6.63 -9.34 27.71
C LEU A 163 -7.17 -10.78 27.66
N LEU A 164 -6.74 -11.68 28.55
CA LEU A 164 -7.21 -13.07 28.59
C LEU A 164 -8.74 -13.14 28.71
N MET A 165 -9.31 -12.42 29.66
CA MET A 165 -10.77 -12.37 29.86
C MET A 165 -11.51 -11.53 28.82
N HIS A 166 -10.82 -10.68 28.06
CA HIS A 166 -11.43 -9.71 27.16
C HIS A 166 -11.03 -9.86 25.69
N ASN A 167 -10.52 -11.03 25.30
CA ASN A 167 -10.05 -11.35 23.96
C ASN A 167 -11.07 -11.09 22.82
N ARG A 168 -12.38 -11.19 23.11
CA ARG A 168 -13.47 -10.89 22.15
C ARG A 168 -13.78 -9.40 21.99
N THR A 169 -13.38 -8.57 22.95
CA THR A 169 -13.74 -7.14 22.99
C THR A 169 -12.56 -6.26 22.59
N TYR A 170 -11.36 -6.64 23.00
CA TYR A 170 -10.13 -5.89 22.73
C TYR A 170 -9.18 -6.66 21.82
N ALA A 171 -8.42 -5.92 21.04
CA ALA A 171 -7.28 -6.40 20.29
C ALA A 171 -6.02 -5.69 20.81
N ALA A 172 -4.92 -6.41 20.89
CA ALA A 172 -3.63 -5.87 21.29
C ALA A 172 -3.00 -5.09 20.13
N GLU A 173 -2.58 -3.86 20.37
CA GLU A 173 -1.71 -3.09 19.49
C GLU A 173 -0.39 -2.87 20.19
N ILE A 174 0.68 -3.43 19.61
CA ILE A 174 2.00 -3.35 20.22
C ILE A 174 2.56 -1.95 19.99
N GLY A 175 2.99 -1.28 21.06
CA GLY A 175 3.53 0.07 21.02
C GLY A 175 4.69 0.22 20.03
N HIS A 176 4.80 1.42 19.46
CA HIS A 176 5.85 1.71 18.47
C HIS A 176 7.26 1.62 19.07
N ALA A 177 7.43 1.89 20.37
CA ALA A 177 8.72 1.90 21.04
C ALA A 177 9.28 0.49 21.32
N VAL A 178 8.43 -0.55 21.34
CA VAL A 178 8.82 -1.92 21.73
C VAL A 178 9.83 -2.51 20.73
N SER A 179 10.97 -3.00 21.23
CA SER A 179 12.04 -3.63 20.44
C SER A 179 11.58 -4.95 19.81
N SER A 180 12.23 -5.38 18.72
CA SER A 180 11.90 -6.61 18.00
C SER A 180 11.88 -7.85 18.90
N GLY A 181 12.88 -8.01 19.78
CA GLY A 181 12.93 -9.13 20.74
C GLY A 181 11.67 -9.24 21.60
N LYS A 182 11.28 -8.14 22.28
CA LYS A 182 10.07 -8.11 23.11
C LYS A 182 8.78 -8.32 22.30
N ARG A 183 8.77 -7.91 21.02
CA ARG A 183 7.61 -8.14 20.14
C ARG A 183 7.39 -9.63 19.87
N ILE A 184 8.46 -10.41 19.75
CA ILE A 184 8.36 -11.87 19.58
C ILE A 184 7.66 -12.48 20.79
N ASP A 185 8.08 -12.13 22.01
CA ASP A 185 7.48 -12.62 23.25
C ASP A 185 6.00 -12.25 23.38
N ILE A 186 5.67 -10.99 23.08
CA ILE A 186 4.29 -10.48 23.09
C ILE A 186 3.42 -11.25 22.09
N ILE A 187 3.93 -11.50 20.88
CA ILE A 187 3.19 -12.23 19.83
C ILE A 187 3.03 -13.69 20.22
N ALA A 188 4.08 -14.34 20.73
CA ALA A 188 4.01 -15.74 21.18
C ALA A 188 2.95 -15.90 22.28
N LYS A 189 2.95 -15.00 23.26
CA LYS A 189 1.97 -14.99 24.34
C LYS A 189 0.55 -14.67 23.87
N ALA A 190 0.39 -13.71 22.97
CA ALA A 190 -0.91 -13.38 22.39
C ALA A 190 -1.49 -14.57 21.60
N LYS A 191 -0.66 -15.33 20.87
CA LYS A 191 -1.07 -16.57 20.19
C LYS A 191 -1.54 -17.62 21.19
N ALA A 192 -0.82 -17.82 22.29
CA ALA A 192 -1.19 -18.77 23.32
C ALA A 192 -2.55 -18.42 23.98
N LEU A 193 -2.80 -17.14 24.25
CA LEU A 193 -4.05 -16.67 24.87
C LEU A 193 -5.19 -16.45 23.86
N GLY A 194 -4.95 -16.65 22.56
CA GLY A 194 -5.92 -16.41 21.49
C GLY A 194 -6.30 -14.94 21.29
N VAL A 195 -5.45 -14.00 21.70
CA VAL A 195 -5.67 -12.56 21.58
C VAL A 195 -5.26 -12.08 20.19
N LYS A 196 -6.15 -11.33 19.53
CA LYS A 196 -5.85 -10.73 18.23
C LYS A 196 -4.86 -9.57 18.37
N VAL A 197 -3.79 -9.61 17.58
CA VAL A 197 -2.80 -8.52 17.47
C VAL A 197 -3.06 -7.72 16.18
N THR A 198 -3.09 -6.39 16.25
CA THR A 198 -3.36 -5.51 15.09
C THR A 198 -2.15 -5.37 14.17
N ASN A 199 -0.95 -5.30 14.73
CA ASN A 199 0.31 -5.05 14.03
C ASN A 199 1.36 -6.18 14.21
N PRO A 200 1.04 -7.46 13.88
CA PRO A 200 1.93 -8.59 14.15
C PRO A 200 3.25 -8.53 13.37
N LYS A 201 3.26 -7.94 12.17
CA LYS A 201 4.45 -7.83 11.32
C LYS A 201 5.36 -6.64 11.64
N GLY A 202 5.01 -5.81 12.62
CA GLY A 202 5.81 -4.62 12.91
C GLY A 202 7.22 -4.99 13.39
N ARG A 203 8.26 -4.39 12.79
CA ARG A 203 9.70 -4.56 13.12
C ARG A 203 10.27 -6.00 13.02
N LEU A 204 9.47 -7.00 12.65
CA LEU A 204 9.94 -8.36 12.45
C LEU A 204 10.14 -8.57 10.95
N THR A 205 11.40 -8.60 10.52
CA THR A 205 11.77 -9.04 9.18
C THR A 205 12.04 -10.54 9.27
N THR A 206 11.24 -11.34 8.59
CA THR A 206 11.56 -12.76 8.41
C THR A 206 12.57 -12.84 7.27
N GLU A 207 13.82 -13.16 7.55
CA GLU A 207 14.72 -13.64 6.49
C GLU A 207 14.22 -15.04 6.13
N SER A 208 13.61 -15.16 4.96
CA SER A 208 13.03 -16.40 4.42
C SER A 208 13.81 -16.83 3.20
#